data_AF-Q6MLF9-F1
#
_entry.id   AF-Q6MLF9-F1
#
_cell.length_a   1.000
_cell.length_b   1.000
_cell.length_c   1.000
_cell.angle_alpha   90.00
_cell.angle_beta   90.00
_cell.angle_gamma   90.00
#
_symmetry.space_group_name_H-M   'P 1'
#
loop_
_entity.id
_entity.type
_entity.pdbx_description
1 polymer ?
#
loop_
_entity_poly.entity_id
_entity_poly.type
_entity_poly.pdbx_seq_one_letter_code
_entity_poly.pdbx_strand_id
1 'polypeptide(L)'
;MKLLLNVLLLSTVGSASAMAFDSQAVCQDIVERRGSIQVQMISSSDGDNCYVSVHNRKAQGLLYRDYLFTADGELMIFNSLGYGDESSTTGAREFFLFPRINPVPTFEWNDETRRLIVTTVNGNKASFDYEDAELVEMTGAEIKRAAEIRPDNRGGVEINKYQGLKLDSGFKLGSAPTAVSGNSSVFTDKNGKTCSVKNYEIFKYTSDGDVRFKFSDNGLKSFLKNRCSSLTF
;
A
#
# COMPACT_ATOMS: atom_id res chain seq x y z
N MET A 1 -51.60 22.52 -56.21
CA MET A 1 -51.61 23.65 -55.26
C MET A 1 -50.33 23.57 -54.45
N LYS A 2 -49.44 24.56 -54.59
CA LYS A 2 -48.18 24.70 -53.87
C LYS A 2 -48.46 24.87 -52.37
N LEU A 3 -47.64 24.29 -51.50
CA LEU A 3 -47.06 25.04 -50.37
C LEU A 3 -45.80 24.32 -49.88
N LEU A 4 -44.68 25.02 -50.02
CA LEU A 4 -43.40 24.73 -49.41
C LEU A 4 -43.48 25.03 -47.91
N LEU A 5 -42.91 24.18 -47.06
CA LEU A 5 -42.56 24.55 -45.70
C LEU A 5 -41.06 24.25 -45.49
N ASN A 6 -40.28 25.32 -45.58
CA ASN A 6 -38.90 25.43 -45.08
C ASN A 6 -38.91 25.65 -43.56
N VAL A 7 -37.70 25.66 -42.97
CA VAL A 7 -37.32 26.26 -41.66
C VAL A 7 -37.37 25.25 -40.49
N LEU A 8 -36.34 25.01 -39.65
CA LEU A 8 -34.98 25.53 -39.45
C LEU A 8 -34.23 24.44 -38.65
N LEU A 9 -33.03 24.00 -39.07
CA LEU A 9 -32.15 23.22 -38.19
C LEU A 9 -31.28 24.20 -37.39
N LEU A 10 -31.57 24.39 -36.09
CA LEU A 10 -30.63 25.01 -35.16
C LEU A 10 -29.57 23.95 -34.78
N SER A 11 -28.39 24.03 -35.38
CA SER A 11 -27.20 23.36 -34.89
C SER A 11 -26.65 24.13 -33.69
N THR A 12 -27.04 23.74 -32.48
CA THR A 12 -26.38 24.18 -31.24
C THR A 12 -25.01 23.51 -31.16
N VAL A 13 -23.96 24.28 -31.48
CA VAL A 13 -22.58 23.91 -31.19
C VAL A 13 -22.39 24.02 -29.69
N GLY A 14 -22.65 22.92 -28.97
CA GLY A 14 -22.38 22.83 -27.54
C GLY A 14 -20.87 22.82 -27.33
N SER A 15 -20.31 23.95 -26.89
CA SER A 15 -18.95 24.03 -26.37
C SER A 15 -18.84 23.12 -25.16
N ALA A 16 -18.25 21.94 -25.35
CA ALA A 16 -17.87 21.08 -24.25
C ALA A 16 -16.70 21.75 -23.52
N SER A 17 -17.02 22.51 -22.47
CA SER A 17 -16.04 22.92 -21.48
C SER A 17 -15.50 21.65 -20.83
N ALA A 18 -14.33 21.19 -21.28
CA ALA A 18 -13.57 20.19 -20.56
C ALA A 18 -13.17 20.80 -19.21
N MET A 19 -13.95 20.52 -18.18
CA MET A 19 -13.49 20.74 -16.81
C MET A 19 -12.34 19.76 -16.58
N ALA A 20 -11.11 20.28 -16.70
CA ALA A 20 -9.93 19.58 -16.21
C ALA A 20 -10.12 19.40 -14.71
N PHE A 21 -10.37 18.15 -14.29
CA PHE A 21 -10.28 17.76 -12.89
C PHE A 21 -8.82 17.84 -12.48
N ASP A 22 -8.38 19.01 -12.03
CA ASP A 22 -7.18 19.14 -11.22
C ASP A 22 -7.57 18.86 -9.77
N SER A 23 -7.77 17.57 -9.47
CA SER A 23 -7.71 17.09 -8.10
C SER A 23 -6.52 16.15 -8.03
N GLN A 24 -5.30 16.69 -8.05
CA GLN A 24 -4.24 16.00 -7.31
C GLN A 24 -4.82 15.74 -5.93
N ALA A 25 -4.99 14.46 -5.57
CA ALA A 25 -5.39 14.07 -4.24
C ALA A 25 -4.30 14.58 -3.30
N VAL A 26 -4.51 15.78 -2.76
CA VAL A 26 -3.62 16.40 -1.79
C VAL A 26 -3.62 15.49 -0.57
N CYS A 27 -2.43 15.11 -0.11
CA CYS A 27 -2.31 14.38 1.14
C CYS A 27 -2.87 15.26 2.26
N GLN A 28 -4.05 14.92 2.78
CA GLN A 28 -4.69 15.66 3.84
C GLN A 28 -4.26 15.05 5.17
N ASP A 29 -3.83 15.89 6.11
CA ASP A 29 -3.60 15.47 7.49
C ASP A 29 -4.94 15.16 8.15
N ILE A 30 -5.30 13.88 8.19
CA ILE A 30 -6.56 13.38 8.73
C ILE A 30 -6.27 12.35 9.80
N VAL A 31 -7.01 12.42 10.92
CA VAL A 31 -7.06 11.37 11.92
C VAL A 31 -8.53 11.06 12.21
N GLU A 32 -8.94 9.82 11.95
CA GLU A 32 -10.29 9.36 12.23
C GLU A 32 -10.27 8.13 13.14
N ARG A 33 -11.35 7.95 13.91
CA ARG A 33 -11.49 6.86 14.86
C ARG A 33 -12.90 6.30 14.80
N ARG A 34 -13.03 4.99 14.55
CA ARG A 34 -14.29 4.25 14.71
C ARG A 34 -13.98 2.85 15.25
N GLY A 35 -14.75 2.40 16.23
CA GLY A 35 -14.50 1.11 16.86
C GLY A 35 -13.13 1.01 17.52
N SER A 36 -12.41 -0.07 17.21
CA SER A 36 -11.02 -0.29 17.61
C SER A 36 -10.00 0.39 16.70
N ILE A 37 -10.42 0.91 15.55
CA ILE A 37 -9.52 1.44 14.54
C ILE A 37 -9.30 2.94 14.77
N GLN A 38 -8.03 3.34 14.75
CA GLN A 38 -7.60 4.68 14.40
C GLN A 38 -6.94 4.62 13.03
N VAL A 39 -7.44 5.41 12.09
CA VAL A 39 -6.79 5.61 10.79
C VAL A 39 -6.23 7.02 10.74
N GLN A 40 -5.04 7.14 10.18
CA GLN A 40 -4.38 8.41 10.01
C GLN A 40 -3.81 8.49 8.60
N MET A 41 -4.04 9.61 7.92
CA MET A 41 -3.39 9.95 6.67
C MET A 41 -2.57 11.20 6.93
N ILE A 42 -1.27 11.16 6.65
CA ILE A 42 -0.41 12.36 6.76
C ILE A 42 0.62 12.41 5.65
N SER A 43 1.10 13.62 5.41
CA SER A 43 2.28 13.85 4.58
C SER A 43 3.56 13.50 5.34
N SER A 44 4.56 13.01 4.62
CA SER A 44 5.94 12.92 5.12
C SER A 44 6.49 14.32 5.38
N SER A 45 7.55 14.39 6.18
CA SER A 45 8.21 15.66 6.52
C SER A 45 8.77 16.41 5.31
N ASP A 46 9.06 15.73 4.20
CA ASP A 46 9.47 16.34 2.93
C ASP A 46 8.29 16.77 2.05
N GLY A 47 7.04 16.52 2.46
CA GLY A 47 5.83 16.86 1.72
C GLY A 47 5.56 16.02 0.47
N ASP A 48 6.53 15.18 0.09
CA ASP A 48 6.54 14.44 -1.17
C ASP A 48 5.89 13.06 -1.08
N ASN A 49 5.70 12.52 0.13
CA ASN A 49 5.09 11.22 0.34
C ASN A 49 3.83 11.34 1.20
N CYS A 50 2.84 10.52 0.87
CA CYS A 50 1.63 10.38 1.67
C CYS A 50 1.54 8.95 2.16
N TYR A 51 1.10 8.79 3.39
CA TYR A 51 0.85 7.48 3.94
C TYR A 51 -0.45 7.41 4.72
N VAL A 52 -1.07 6.23 4.67
CA VAL A 52 -2.22 5.86 5.49
C VAL A 52 -1.74 4.82 6.50
N SER A 53 -1.85 5.13 7.79
CA SER A 53 -1.59 4.19 8.87
C SER A 53 -2.87 3.75 9.55
N VAL A 54 -2.96 2.47 9.90
CA VAL A 54 -4.08 1.86 10.64
C VAL A 54 -3.53 1.29 11.95
N HIS A 55 -4.11 1.72 13.06
CA HIS A 55 -3.71 1.37 14.40
C HIS A 55 -4.89 0.85 15.23
N ASN A 56 -4.65 -0.18 16.06
CA ASN A 56 -5.63 -0.62 17.05
C ASN A 56 -5.56 0.26 18.31
N ARG A 57 -6.42 1.27 18.41
CA ARG A 57 -6.46 2.19 19.57
C ARG A 57 -6.96 1.55 20.88
N LYS A 58 -7.47 0.31 20.84
CA LYS A 58 -7.84 -0.47 22.03
C LYS A 58 -6.70 -1.36 22.50
N ALA A 59 -5.59 -1.46 21.77
CA ALA A 59 -4.44 -2.22 22.21
C ALA A 59 -3.95 -1.70 23.58
N GLN A 60 -3.71 -2.62 24.50
CA GLN A 60 -3.26 -2.30 25.85
C GLN A 60 -1.75 -2.55 25.96
N GLY A 61 -1.01 -1.52 26.36
CA GLY A 61 0.45 -1.60 26.48
C GLY A 61 1.17 -1.55 25.14
N LEU A 62 2.38 -2.13 25.10
CA LEU A 62 3.26 -2.14 23.93
C LEU A 62 3.17 -3.44 23.12
N LEU A 63 2.05 -4.17 23.18
CA LEU A 63 1.84 -5.37 22.36
C LEU A 63 0.76 -5.08 21.33
N TYR A 64 1.16 -4.74 20.10
CA TYR A 64 0.23 -4.32 19.04
C TYR A 64 0.82 -4.54 17.64
N ARG A 65 -0.07 -4.57 16.66
CA ARG A 65 0.23 -4.69 15.23
C ARG A 65 -0.40 -3.50 14.52
N ASP A 66 0.42 -2.78 13.79
CA ASP A 66 0.02 -1.62 13.00
C ASP A 66 0.34 -1.84 11.53
N TYR A 67 -0.37 -1.10 10.69
CA TYR A 67 -0.26 -1.19 9.25
C TYR A 67 0.02 0.19 8.67
N LEU A 68 0.92 0.26 7.70
CA LEU A 68 1.27 1.48 7.00
C LEU A 68 1.22 1.22 5.50
N PHE A 69 0.53 2.09 4.78
CA PHE A 69 0.45 2.09 3.32
C PHE A 69 1.08 3.37 2.79
N THR A 70 1.97 3.29 1.81
CA THR A 70 2.68 4.46 1.28
C THR A 70 2.43 4.70 -0.21
N ALA A 71 2.77 5.91 -0.67
CA ALA A 71 2.76 6.28 -2.09
C ALA A 71 3.67 5.37 -2.96
N ASP A 72 4.72 4.78 -2.36
CA ASP A 72 5.66 3.89 -3.02
C ASP A 72 5.14 2.44 -3.17
N GLY A 73 3.88 2.18 -2.83
CA GLY A 73 3.28 0.86 -2.95
C GLY A 73 3.60 -0.06 -1.78
N GLU A 74 4.21 0.47 -0.72
CA GLU A 74 4.51 -0.29 0.47
C GLU A 74 3.25 -0.60 1.27
N LEU A 75 3.17 -1.83 1.77
CA LEU A 75 2.41 -2.24 2.93
C LEU A 75 3.41 -2.75 3.97
N MET A 76 3.62 -1.96 5.02
CA MET A 76 4.39 -2.36 6.19
C MET A 76 3.46 -2.84 7.28
N ILE A 77 3.79 -3.98 7.88
CA ILE A 77 3.20 -4.51 9.09
C ILE A 77 4.24 -4.32 10.20
N PHE A 78 3.95 -3.41 11.12
CA PHE A 78 4.78 -3.14 12.28
C PHE A 78 4.21 -3.91 13.48
N ASN A 79 5.08 -4.62 14.18
CA ASN A 79 4.75 -5.30 15.44
C ASN A 79 5.54 -4.67 16.57
N SER A 80 4.85 -4.28 17.63
CA SER A 80 5.41 -4.11 18.95
C SER A 80 5.15 -5.37 19.78
N LEU A 81 6.18 -5.89 20.44
CA LEU A 81 6.23 -7.19 21.10
C LEU A 81 6.31 -7.07 22.64
N GLY A 82 5.97 -5.89 23.17
CA GLY A 82 5.99 -5.57 24.59
C GLY A 82 7.12 -4.63 25.00
N TYR A 83 7.45 -4.65 26.30
CA TYR A 83 8.48 -3.80 26.89
C TYR A 83 9.88 -4.38 26.70
N GLY A 84 10.87 -3.52 26.41
CA GLY A 84 12.28 -3.87 26.28
C GLY A 84 12.95 -3.16 25.11
N ASP A 85 14.19 -3.55 24.81
CA ASP A 85 14.99 -2.94 23.75
C ASP A 85 14.36 -3.16 22.38
N GLU A 86 14.22 -2.08 21.60
CA GLU A 86 13.60 -2.09 20.27
C GLU A 86 14.19 -3.16 19.35
N SER A 87 15.50 -3.41 19.45
CA SER A 87 16.18 -4.47 18.68
C SER A 87 15.59 -5.87 18.84
N SER A 88 14.84 -6.09 19.92
CA SER A 88 14.22 -7.36 20.30
C SER A 88 12.70 -7.28 20.49
N THR A 89 12.16 -6.07 20.69
CA THR A 89 10.75 -5.84 21.01
C THR A 89 9.96 -5.14 19.91
N THR A 90 10.60 -4.73 18.82
CA THR A 90 9.90 -4.27 17.63
C THR A 90 10.29 -5.10 16.42
N GLY A 91 9.42 -5.15 15.41
CA GLY A 91 9.74 -5.77 14.15
C GLY A 91 8.83 -5.29 13.03
N ALA A 92 9.34 -5.35 11.80
CA ALA A 92 8.60 -4.93 10.62
C ALA A 92 8.63 -6.03 9.56
N ARG A 93 7.52 -6.17 8.84
CA ARG A 93 7.43 -6.90 7.57
C ARG A 93 6.95 -5.97 6.49
N GLU A 94 7.60 -5.99 5.34
CA GLU A 94 7.32 -5.04 4.26
C GLU A 94 7.00 -5.78 2.97
N PHE A 95 5.89 -5.40 2.37
CA PHE A 95 5.49 -5.79 1.03
C PHE A 95 5.44 -4.56 0.13
N PHE A 96 5.81 -4.68 -1.15
CA PHE A 96 5.55 -3.64 -2.15
C PHE A 96 4.66 -4.21 -3.25
N LEU A 97 3.59 -3.51 -3.60
CA LEU A 97 2.57 -3.98 -4.53
C LEU A 97 2.58 -3.12 -5.81
N PHE A 98 2.67 -3.77 -6.97
CA PHE A 98 2.80 -3.10 -8.27
C PHE A 98 1.67 -3.49 -9.24
N PRO A 99 1.36 -2.64 -10.23
CA PRO A 99 1.90 -1.29 -10.49
C PRO A 99 1.24 -0.20 -9.61
N ARG A 100 1.93 0.91 -9.35
CA ARG A 100 1.43 2.10 -8.63
C ARG A 100 0.69 3.03 -9.60
N ILE A 101 -0.63 2.88 -9.66
CA ILE A 101 -1.51 3.60 -10.60
C ILE A 101 -2.08 4.90 -10.01
N ASN A 102 -2.21 4.97 -8.69
CA ASN A 102 -2.68 6.14 -7.96
C ASN A 102 -1.48 6.83 -7.28
N PRO A 103 -1.50 8.17 -7.13
CA PRO A 103 -0.38 8.90 -6.53
C PRO A 103 -0.24 8.66 -5.03
N VAL A 104 -1.35 8.41 -4.32
CA VAL A 104 -1.38 8.25 -2.86
C VAL A 104 -2.38 7.16 -2.46
N PRO A 105 -2.18 6.45 -1.34
CA PRO A 105 -3.22 5.61 -0.76
C PRO A 105 -4.35 6.47 -0.20
N THR A 106 -5.57 5.94 -0.17
CA THR A 106 -6.74 6.60 0.39
C THR A 106 -7.50 5.63 1.29
N PHE A 107 -8.48 6.13 2.05
CA PHE A 107 -9.34 5.26 2.86
C PHE A 107 -10.79 5.73 2.86
N GLU A 108 -11.70 4.80 3.11
CA GLU A 108 -13.13 5.04 3.28
C GLU A 108 -13.71 4.13 4.38
N TRP A 109 -14.73 4.60 5.09
CA TRP A 109 -15.48 3.77 6.03
C TRP A 109 -16.70 3.15 5.35
N ASN A 110 -16.88 1.85 5.52
CA ASN A 110 -18.11 1.16 5.18
C ASN A 110 -18.86 0.82 6.47
N ASP A 111 -19.82 1.67 6.83
CA ASP A 111 -20.58 1.53 8.08
C ASP A 111 -21.53 0.33 8.08
N GLU A 112 -22.05 -0.07 6.91
CA GLU A 112 -22.94 -1.23 6.76
C GLU A 112 -22.24 -2.55 7.11
N THR A 113 -21.00 -2.70 6.64
CA THR A 113 -20.18 -3.91 6.88
C THR A 113 -19.26 -3.77 8.09
N ARG A 114 -19.24 -2.60 8.74
CA ARG A 114 -18.31 -2.24 9.82
C ARG A 114 -16.87 -2.54 9.39
N ARG A 115 -16.41 -1.89 8.33
CA ARG A 115 -15.03 -2.02 7.83
C ARG A 115 -14.41 -0.66 7.57
N LEU A 116 -13.12 -0.54 7.85
CA LEU A 116 -12.28 0.45 7.19
C LEU A 116 -11.73 -0.19 5.91
N ILE A 117 -11.83 0.53 4.80
CA ILE A 117 -11.28 0.11 3.52
C ILE A 117 -10.17 1.07 3.14
N VAL A 118 -8.94 0.58 3.07
CA VAL A 118 -7.79 1.32 2.53
C VAL A 118 -7.61 0.95 1.07
N THR A 119 -7.66 1.93 0.17
CA THR A 119 -7.31 1.73 -1.24
C THR A 119 -5.84 2.04 -1.42
N THR A 120 -5.06 1.03 -1.79
CA THR A 120 -3.61 1.14 -2.01
C THR A 120 -3.33 1.86 -3.34
N VAL A 121 -2.08 2.28 -3.54
CA VAL A 121 -1.69 2.98 -4.77
C VAL A 121 -1.82 2.14 -6.04
N ASN A 122 -1.90 0.82 -5.94
CA ASN A 122 -2.19 -0.04 -7.08
C ASN A 122 -3.69 -0.32 -7.31
N GLY A 123 -4.56 0.32 -6.53
CA GLY A 123 -6.02 0.21 -6.62
C GLY A 123 -6.63 -0.97 -5.86
N ASN A 124 -5.83 -1.81 -5.18
CA ASN A 124 -6.40 -2.86 -4.34
C ASN A 124 -7.07 -2.27 -3.10
N LYS A 125 -8.13 -2.92 -2.64
CA LYS A 125 -8.81 -2.57 -1.40
C LYS A 125 -8.40 -3.52 -0.29
N ALA A 126 -7.77 -3.01 0.75
CA ALA A 126 -7.43 -3.69 1.99
C ALA A 126 -8.51 -3.40 3.04
N SER A 127 -9.17 -4.43 3.56
CA SER A 127 -10.28 -4.32 4.49
C SER A 127 -9.84 -4.66 5.92
N PHE A 128 -10.18 -3.80 6.87
CA PHE A 128 -9.85 -3.94 8.28
C PHE A 128 -11.10 -4.16 9.12
N ASP A 129 -10.97 -5.03 10.12
CA ASP A 129 -12.05 -5.34 11.05
C ASP A 129 -12.25 -4.28 12.12
N TYR A 130 -13.50 -3.89 12.33
CA TYR A 130 -13.88 -2.85 13.27
C TYR A 130 -13.54 -3.18 14.73
N GLU A 131 -13.48 -4.47 15.09
CA GLU A 131 -13.34 -4.91 16.48
C GLU A 131 -11.89 -5.04 16.93
N ASP A 132 -10.99 -5.49 16.05
CA ASP A 132 -9.58 -5.73 16.37
C ASP A 132 -8.58 -4.94 15.50
N ALA A 133 -9.05 -4.14 14.53
CA ALA A 133 -8.25 -3.35 13.59
C ALA A 133 -7.27 -4.18 12.75
N GLU A 134 -7.57 -5.46 12.53
CA GLU A 134 -6.72 -6.35 11.76
C GLU A 134 -7.09 -6.38 10.28
N LEU A 135 -6.08 -6.54 9.42
CA LEU A 135 -6.26 -6.76 7.98
C LEU A 135 -6.89 -8.14 7.74
N VAL A 136 -8.12 -8.17 7.22
CA VAL A 136 -8.86 -9.41 6.97
C VAL A 136 -8.88 -9.82 5.50
N GLU A 137 -8.91 -8.85 4.59
CA GLU A 137 -9.08 -9.10 3.16
C GLU A 137 -8.28 -8.09 2.35
N MET A 138 -7.85 -8.49 1.16
CA MET A 138 -7.27 -7.59 0.17
C MET A 138 -7.71 -8.03 -1.22
N THR A 139 -8.19 -7.09 -2.03
CA THR A 139 -8.53 -7.38 -3.44
C THR A 139 -7.34 -7.99 -4.16
N GLY A 140 -7.59 -9.10 -4.87
CA GLY A 140 -6.56 -9.80 -5.62
C GLY A 140 -5.56 -10.57 -4.75
N ALA A 141 -5.81 -10.80 -3.47
CA ALA A 141 -4.94 -11.60 -2.62
C ALA A 141 -5.74 -12.50 -1.65
N GLU A 142 -5.12 -13.61 -1.24
CA GLU A 142 -5.55 -14.38 -0.08
C GLU A 142 -4.75 -13.92 1.15
N ILE A 143 -5.42 -13.28 2.11
CA ILE A 143 -4.79 -12.85 3.36
C ILE A 143 -4.86 -13.98 4.39
N LYS A 144 -3.72 -14.32 4.99
CA LYS A 144 -3.68 -15.12 6.22
C LYS A 144 -3.08 -14.27 7.32
N ARG A 145 -3.74 -14.27 8.48
CA ARG A 145 -3.28 -13.55 9.67
C ARG A 145 -3.09 -14.50 10.85
N ALA A 146 -2.03 -14.27 11.62
CA ALA A 146 -1.84 -14.89 12.91
C ALA A 146 -2.61 -14.11 13.97
N ALA A 147 -3.40 -14.83 14.77
CA ALA A 147 -4.19 -14.23 15.85
C ALA A 147 -3.30 -13.59 16.94
N GLU A 148 -2.16 -14.22 17.24
CA GLU A 148 -1.21 -13.72 18.23
C GLU A 148 -0.14 -12.84 17.58
N ILE A 149 0.42 -11.91 18.35
CA ILE A 149 1.58 -11.11 17.96
C ILE A 149 2.81 -11.73 18.62
N ARG A 150 3.65 -12.38 17.81
CA ARG A 150 4.81 -13.12 18.30
C ARG A 150 6.01 -12.94 17.38
N PRO A 151 7.25 -13.00 17.90
CA PRO A 151 8.44 -12.86 17.06
C PRO A 151 8.55 -13.94 15.96
N ASP A 152 8.06 -15.15 16.25
CA ASP A 152 8.20 -16.33 15.38
C ASP A 152 7.20 -16.37 14.22
N ASN A 153 6.17 -15.52 14.22
CA ASN A 153 5.16 -15.47 13.16
C ASN A 153 5.43 -14.44 12.05
N ARG A 154 6.64 -13.86 12.02
CA ARG A 154 7.15 -13.03 10.92
C ARG A 154 6.22 -11.88 10.53
N GLY A 155 5.75 -11.11 11.51
CA GLY A 155 4.79 -10.02 11.28
C GLY A 155 3.32 -10.47 11.35
N GLY A 156 3.06 -11.78 11.28
CA GLY A 156 1.73 -12.35 11.47
C GLY A 156 0.75 -12.08 10.33
N VAL A 157 1.23 -11.63 9.16
CA VAL A 157 0.41 -11.41 7.96
C VAL A 157 1.12 -11.99 6.74
N GLU A 158 0.39 -12.80 5.98
CA GLU A 158 0.83 -13.40 4.72
C GLU A 158 -0.11 -13.00 3.58
N ILE A 159 0.47 -12.50 2.49
CA ILE A 159 -0.24 -12.16 1.25
C ILE A 159 -0.02 -13.29 0.24
N ASN A 160 -1.00 -14.16 0.04
CA ASN A 160 -0.91 -15.33 -0.84
C ASN A 160 -1.67 -15.11 -2.15
N LYS A 161 -1.31 -15.88 -3.18
CA LYS A 161 -1.97 -15.89 -4.51
C LYS A 161 -2.29 -14.49 -5.06
N TYR A 162 -1.35 -13.58 -4.88
CA TYR A 162 -1.52 -12.19 -5.26
C TYR A 162 -1.65 -12.06 -6.78
N GLN A 163 -2.69 -11.41 -7.29
CA GLN A 163 -3.04 -11.32 -8.72
C GLN A 163 -2.26 -10.23 -9.48
N GLY A 164 -1.16 -9.75 -8.92
CA GLY A 164 -0.23 -8.79 -9.53
C GLY A 164 1.21 -9.17 -9.28
N LEU A 165 2.10 -8.18 -9.37
CA LEU A 165 3.48 -8.33 -8.93
C LEU A 165 3.62 -7.80 -7.49
N LYS A 166 4.12 -8.64 -6.58
CA LYS A 166 4.50 -8.21 -5.22
C LYS A 166 6.00 -8.39 -5.00
N LEU A 167 6.56 -7.57 -4.14
CA LEU A 167 7.86 -7.74 -3.53
C LEU A 167 7.67 -8.03 -2.04
N ASP A 168 8.20 -9.12 -1.52
CA ASP A 168 8.27 -9.41 -0.08
C ASP A 168 9.71 -9.18 0.38
N SER A 169 9.94 -8.17 1.20
CA SER A 169 11.26 -7.86 1.77
C SER A 169 11.58 -8.67 3.02
N GLY A 170 10.65 -9.51 3.46
CA GLY A 170 10.78 -10.37 4.63
C GLY A 170 10.34 -9.67 5.91
N PHE A 171 10.71 -10.27 7.04
CA PHE A 171 10.45 -9.76 8.38
C PHE A 171 11.78 -9.61 9.12
N LYS A 172 11.93 -8.54 9.89
CA LYS A 172 13.12 -8.29 10.71
C LYS A 172 12.73 -7.68 12.06
N LEU A 173 13.38 -8.14 13.12
CA LEU A 173 13.35 -7.50 14.43
C LEU A 173 14.32 -6.31 14.48
N GLY A 174 13.91 -5.26 15.19
CA GLY A 174 14.70 -4.07 15.48
C GLY A 174 14.81 -3.04 14.36
N SER A 175 14.33 -3.36 13.15
CA SER A 175 14.32 -2.41 12.04
C SER A 175 13.42 -2.88 10.90
N ALA A 176 13.14 -1.98 9.96
CA ALA A 176 12.71 -2.31 8.61
C ALA A 176 13.63 -3.36 7.96
N PRO A 177 13.12 -4.41 7.30
CA PRO A 177 13.94 -5.36 6.57
C PRO A 177 14.66 -4.73 5.37
N THR A 178 14.10 -3.67 4.78
CA THR A 178 14.70 -2.93 3.66
C THR A 178 15.86 -2.03 4.07
N ALA A 179 15.95 -1.63 5.34
CA ALA A 179 17.07 -0.83 5.88
C ALA A 179 18.43 -1.53 5.78
N VAL A 180 18.45 -2.87 5.67
CA VAL A 180 19.68 -3.64 5.49
C VAL A 180 19.93 -3.87 4.00
N SER A 181 20.87 -3.14 3.42
CA SER A 181 21.17 -3.16 1.97
C SER A 181 21.60 -4.53 1.43
N GLY A 182 22.25 -5.36 2.26
CA GLY A 182 22.70 -6.71 1.90
C GLY A 182 21.62 -7.80 1.98
N ASN A 183 20.46 -7.50 2.57
CA ASN A 183 19.34 -8.44 2.62
C ASN A 183 18.75 -8.67 1.22
N SER A 184 17.92 -9.69 1.14
CA SER A 184 17.23 -10.08 -0.10
C SER A 184 15.73 -9.87 0.03
N SER A 185 15.14 -9.34 -1.03
CA SER A 185 13.70 -9.29 -1.24
C SER A 185 13.31 -10.24 -2.37
N VAL A 186 12.07 -10.72 -2.34
CA VAL A 186 11.55 -11.70 -3.30
C VAL A 186 10.38 -11.13 -4.07
N PHE A 187 10.56 -10.91 -5.37
CA PHE A 187 9.46 -10.67 -6.27
C PHE A 187 8.66 -11.95 -6.48
N THR A 188 7.33 -11.86 -6.48
CA THR A 188 6.42 -12.95 -6.83
C THR A 188 5.39 -12.43 -7.83
N ASP A 189 5.23 -13.11 -8.96
CA ASP A 189 4.20 -12.79 -9.95
C ASP A 189 2.86 -13.50 -9.66
N LYS A 190 1.84 -13.17 -10.45
CA LYS A 190 0.50 -13.76 -10.36
C LYS A 190 0.44 -15.27 -10.55
N ASN A 191 1.45 -15.85 -11.21
CA ASN A 191 1.57 -17.29 -11.45
C ASN A 191 2.38 -17.98 -10.34
N GLY A 192 2.79 -17.25 -9.30
CA GLY A 192 3.60 -17.76 -8.19
C GLY A 192 5.08 -17.93 -8.53
N LYS A 193 5.55 -17.45 -9.69
CA LYS A 193 6.98 -17.47 -10.01
C LYS A 193 7.70 -16.42 -9.19
N THR A 194 8.91 -16.75 -8.75
CA THR A 194 9.68 -15.90 -7.85
C THR A 194 11.03 -15.49 -8.43
N CYS A 195 11.53 -14.34 -7.96
CA CYS A 195 12.89 -13.87 -8.23
C CYS A 195 13.46 -13.18 -7.00
N SER A 196 14.60 -13.66 -6.51
CA SER A 196 15.32 -13.03 -5.40
C SER A 196 16.30 -11.98 -5.91
N VAL A 197 16.23 -10.80 -5.31
CA VAL A 197 17.11 -9.66 -5.56
C VAL A 197 17.69 -9.16 -4.24
N LYS A 198 18.82 -8.46 -4.30
CA LYS A 198 19.38 -7.76 -3.15
C LYS A 198 18.71 -6.40 -2.97
N ASN A 199 18.55 -5.97 -1.73
CA ASN A 199 17.91 -4.69 -1.44
C ASN A 199 18.66 -3.53 -2.10
N TYR A 200 19.99 -3.56 -2.12
CA TYR A 200 20.78 -2.56 -2.86
C TYR A 200 20.52 -2.53 -4.38
N GLU A 201 19.92 -3.56 -4.99
CA GLU A 201 19.57 -3.53 -6.42
C GLU A 201 18.32 -2.66 -6.67
N ILE A 202 17.40 -2.58 -5.70
CA ILE A 202 16.05 -2.02 -5.89
C ILE A 202 15.71 -0.83 -4.98
N PHE A 203 16.47 -0.62 -3.90
CA PHE A 203 16.32 0.51 -2.99
C PHE A 203 17.53 1.43 -3.02
N LYS A 204 17.27 2.73 -2.89
CA LYS A 204 18.27 3.79 -2.68
C LYS A 204 18.30 4.12 -1.19
N TYR A 205 19.50 4.18 -0.65
CA TYR A 205 19.78 4.56 0.72
C TYR A 205 20.29 6.00 0.71
N THR A 206 19.57 6.90 1.37
CA THR A 206 19.92 8.33 1.44
C THR A 206 20.77 8.60 2.68
N SER A 207 21.42 9.76 2.71
CA SER A 207 22.35 10.14 3.78
C SER A 207 21.67 10.39 5.13
N ASP A 208 20.38 10.71 5.12
CA ASP A 208 19.50 10.86 6.28
C ASP A 208 18.99 9.51 6.82
N GLY A 209 19.28 8.40 6.14
CA GLY A 209 18.88 7.05 6.55
C GLY A 209 17.60 6.54 5.91
N ASP A 210 16.92 7.33 5.06
CA ASP A 210 15.73 6.86 4.36
C ASP A 210 16.06 5.77 3.33
N VAL A 211 15.07 4.93 3.10
CA VAL A 211 15.09 3.88 2.07
C VAL A 211 14.00 4.20 1.07
N ARG A 212 14.38 4.48 -0.18
CA ARG A 212 13.44 4.85 -1.25
C ARG A 212 13.49 3.85 -2.38
N PHE A 213 12.33 3.52 -2.97
CA PHE A 213 12.29 2.62 -4.11
C PHE A 213 12.97 3.27 -5.34
N LYS A 214 13.89 2.57 -6.01
CA LYS A 214 14.73 3.17 -7.08
C LYS A 214 13.98 3.47 -8.37
N PHE A 215 12.93 2.69 -8.65
CA PHE A 215 12.38 2.60 -9.98
C PHE A 215 10.99 3.22 -10.05
N SER A 216 10.67 3.90 -11.14
CA SER A 216 9.29 4.01 -11.59
C SER A 216 8.79 2.64 -12.05
N ASP A 217 7.49 2.45 -12.25
CA ASP A 217 6.97 1.14 -12.67
C ASP A 217 7.51 0.68 -14.03
N ASN A 218 7.69 1.61 -14.97
CA ASN A 218 8.32 1.31 -16.26
C ASN A 218 9.82 0.96 -16.11
N GLY A 219 10.51 1.65 -15.20
CA GLY A 219 11.90 1.34 -14.84
C GLY A 219 12.01 -0.05 -14.21
N LEU A 220 11.11 -0.37 -13.29
CA LEU A 220 11.06 -1.66 -12.61
C LEU A 220 10.79 -2.78 -13.60
N LYS A 221 9.81 -2.60 -14.49
CA LYS A 221 9.51 -3.54 -15.58
C LYS A 221 10.74 -3.81 -16.44
N SER A 222 11.51 -2.79 -16.77
CA SER A 222 12.74 -2.93 -17.57
C SER A 222 13.84 -3.66 -16.80
N PHE A 223 14.01 -3.36 -15.52
CA PHE A 223 14.94 -4.07 -14.63
C PHE A 223 14.59 -5.56 -14.52
N LEU A 224 13.32 -5.89 -14.25
CA LEU A 224 12.85 -7.26 -14.06
C LEU A 224 12.91 -8.10 -15.33
N LYS A 225 12.66 -7.53 -16.52
CA LYS A 225 12.86 -8.23 -17.79
C LYS A 225 14.26 -8.83 -17.92
N ASN A 226 15.27 -8.10 -17.45
CA ASN A 226 16.67 -8.51 -17.55
C ASN A 226 17.08 -9.39 -16.36
N ARG A 227 16.74 -8.96 -15.14
CA ARG A 227 17.20 -9.59 -13.89
C ARG A 227 16.42 -10.85 -13.50
N CYS A 228 15.17 -10.94 -13.95
CA CYS A 228 14.15 -11.89 -13.51
C CYS A 228 13.29 -12.39 -14.68
N SER A 229 13.92 -12.92 -15.72
CA SER A 229 13.27 -13.31 -16.99
C SER A 229 12.16 -14.36 -16.87
N SER A 230 12.05 -15.04 -15.73
CA SER A 230 10.97 -15.99 -15.44
C SER A 230 9.65 -15.32 -15.07
N LEU A 231 9.68 -14.09 -14.54
CA LEU A 231 8.50 -13.38 -14.04
C LEU A 231 7.59 -12.87 -15.16
N THR A 232 6.30 -12.78 -14.86
CA THR A 232 5.25 -12.21 -15.71
C THR A 232 4.70 -10.93 -15.08
N PHE A 233 4.66 -9.83 -15.83
CA PHE A 233 4.26 -8.50 -15.33
C PHE A 233 3.62 -7.63 -16.42
#